data_AF-A0A9D4CBE3-F1
#
_entry.id   AF-A0A9D4CBE3-F1
#
_cell.length_a   1.000
_cell.length_b   1.000
_cell.length_c   1.000
_cell.angle_alpha   90.00
_cell.angle_beta   90.00
_cell.angle_gamma   90.00
#
_symmetry.space_group_name_H-M   'P 1'
#
loop_
_entity.id
_entity.type
_entity.pdbx_description
1 polymer ?
#
loop_
_entity_poly.entity_id
_entity_poly.type
_entity_poly.pdbx_seq_one_letter_code
_entity_poly.pdbx_strand_id
1 'polypeptide(L)'
;MGNWTGKDFAHHVDLRIIGGLVDEPTHFRINITGGNFTQIAVNFGDGSNELLLTATLVVDQIVFFNHTYREMESFNVTVNVSTSQSCIIVTEVFNPILSVTLKARSPKILKTPSQAVVMASVEGGPDDVGFVWNFSDLIGDTIVKQ
;
A
#
# COMPACT_ATOMS: atom_id res chain seq x y z
N MET A 1 -25.27 25.94 -25.15
CA MET A 1 -23.93 25.53 -24.68
C MET A 1 -24.10 25.08 -23.24
N GLY A 2 -24.05 23.77 -22.99
CA GLY A 2 -24.30 23.23 -21.65
C GLY A 2 -23.14 23.60 -20.71
N ASN A 3 -23.48 24.06 -19.51
CA ASN A 3 -22.52 24.27 -18.43
C ASN A 3 -21.93 22.92 -18.03
N TRP A 4 -20.67 22.69 -18.39
CA TRP A 4 -19.87 21.59 -17.86
C TRP A 4 -19.57 21.90 -16.39
N THR A 5 -20.24 21.20 -15.49
CA THR A 5 -19.87 21.24 -14.07
C THR A 5 -18.81 20.18 -13.87
N GLY A 6 -17.73 20.46 -13.13
CA GLY A 6 -16.55 19.58 -12.97
C GLY A 6 -16.81 18.16 -12.42
N LYS A 7 -18.07 17.73 -12.27
CA LYS A 7 -18.49 16.37 -11.96
C LYS A 7 -18.52 15.44 -13.17
N ASP A 8 -18.54 15.97 -14.39
CA ASP A 8 -18.71 15.17 -15.60
C ASP A 8 -17.47 14.36 -15.99
N PHE A 9 -16.29 14.70 -15.45
CA PHE A 9 -15.02 14.00 -15.68
C PHE A 9 -14.34 13.62 -14.37
N ALA A 10 -13.57 12.52 -14.40
CA ALA A 10 -12.65 12.17 -13.35
C ALA A 10 -11.67 13.35 -13.20
N HIS A 11 -11.56 13.86 -11.97
CA HIS A 11 -10.72 15.03 -11.67
C HIS A 11 -9.81 14.78 -10.47
N HIS A 12 -10.04 13.70 -9.72
CA HIS A 12 -9.17 13.27 -8.64
C HIS A 12 -9.04 11.76 -8.63
N VAL A 13 -7.81 11.29 -8.44
CA VAL A 13 -7.46 9.88 -8.32
C VAL A 13 -6.50 9.77 -7.13
N ASP A 14 -6.81 8.84 -6.24
CA ASP A 14 -5.99 8.48 -5.08
C ASP A 14 -5.65 7.00 -5.17
N LEU A 15 -4.38 6.67 -4.97
CA LEU A 15 -3.86 5.31 -4.92
C LEU A 15 -3.45 4.99 -3.50
N ARG A 16 -4.03 3.92 -2.95
CA ARG A 16 -3.59 3.34 -1.69
C ARG A 16 -3.12 1.92 -1.88
N ILE A 17 -1.89 1.65 -1.47
CA ILE A 17 -1.27 0.33 -1.48
C ILE A 17 -1.38 -0.26 -0.07
N ILE A 18 -1.82 -1.51 0.04
CA ILE A 18 -2.11 -2.20 1.32
C ILE A 18 -1.45 -3.57 1.30
N GLY A 19 -0.69 -3.88 2.36
CA GLY A 19 0.11 -5.10 2.48
C GLY A 19 1.57 -4.83 2.13
N GLY A 20 2.24 -5.85 1.61
CA GLY A 20 3.58 -5.71 1.06
C GLY A 20 4.63 -6.58 1.70
N LEU A 21 4.33 -7.87 1.85
CA LEU A 21 5.36 -8.89 1.98
C LEU A 21 5.69 -9.43 0.57
N VAL A 22 6.96 -9.74 0.32
CA VAL A 22 7.37 -10.53 -0.85
C VAL A 22 6.62 -11.86 -0.85
N ASP A 23 6.24 -12.31 -2.05
CA ASP A 23 5.46 -13.53 -2.31
C ASP A 23 4.04 -13.56 -1.71
N GLU A 24 3.58 -12.45 -1.12
CA GLU A 24 2.21 -12.29 -0.63
C GLU A 24 1.39 -11.33 -1.51
N PRO A 25 0.06 -11.49 -1.57
CA PRO A 25 -0.80 -10.54 -2.27
C PRO A 25 -0.69 -9.13 -1.67
N THR A 26 -0.36 -8.17 -2.53
CA THR A 26 -0.46 -6.73 -2.26
C THR A 26 -1.75 -6.20 -2.88
N HIS A 27 -2.51 -5.43 -2.11
CA HIS A 27 -3.81 -4.91 -2.50
C HIS A 27 -3.71 -3.43 -2.88
N PHE A 28 -4.21 -3.10 -4.07
CA PHE A 28 -4.23 -1.75 -4.61
C PHE A 28 -5.65 -1.24 -4.62
N ARG A 29 -5.91 -0.18 -3.86
CA ARG A 29 -7.21 0.50 -3.82
C ARG A 29 -7.09 1.84 -4.52
N ILE A 30 -7.84 2.00 -5.61
CA ILE A 30 -7.88 3.23 -6.39
C ILE A 30 -9.22 3.91 -6.13
N ASN A 31 -9.19 5.13 -5.60
CA ASN A 31 -10.38 5.96 -5.42
C ASN A 31 -10.40 7.01 -6.51
N ILE A 32 -11.48 7.07 -7.28
CA ILE A 32 -11.68 8.02 -8.37
C ILE A 32 -12.86 8.90 -7.99
N THR A 33 -12.68 10.23 -8.05
CA THR A 33 -13.75 11.22 -7.85
C THR A 33 -14.04 11.93 -9.17
N GLY A 34 -15.33 12.14 -9.44
CA GLY A 34 -15.85 12.58 -10.74
C GLY A 34 -16.34 11.41 -11.61
N GLY A 35 -16.73 11.70 -12.86
CA GLY A 35 -17.36 10.73 -13.77
C GLY A 35 -16.65 10.48 -15.10
N ASN A 36 -17.20 9.62 -15.96
CA ASN A 36 -16.84 9.52 -17.39
C ASN A 36 -15.35 9.27 -17.71
N PHE A 37 -14.70 8.39 -16.95
CA PHE A 37 -13.50 7.72 -17.42
C PHE A 37 -13.89 6.49 -18.27
N THR A 38 -13.03 6.12 -19.21
CA THR A 38 -13.21 5.00 -20.13
C THR A 38 -12.26 3.84 -19.82
N GLN A 39 -11.20 4.12 -19.07
CA GLN A 39 -10.13 3.17 -18.80
C GLN A 39 -9.44 3.47 -17.47
N ILE A 40 -9.07 2.40 -16.76
CA ILE A 40 -8.11 2.42 -15.66
C ILE A 40 -7.01 1.42 -16.01
N ALA A 41 -5.77 1.87 -16.09
CA ALA A 41 -4.61 1.01 -16.27
C ALA A 41 -3.68 1.13 -15.07
N VAL A 42 -3.14 0.00 -14.62
CA VAL A 42 -2.16 -0.07 -13.52
C VAL A 42 -0.91 -0.71 -14.07
N ASN A 43 0.23 -0.03 -13.92
CA ASN A 43 1.56 -0.60 -14.11
C ASN A 43 2.16 -0.82 -12.72
N PHE A 44 2.50 -2.07 -12.39
CA PHE A 44 3.03 -2.42 -11.07
C PHE A 44 4.53 -2.13 -10.92
N GLY A 45 5.21 -1.68 -11.97
CA GLY A 45 6.62 -1.30 -11.94
C GLY A 45 7.60 -2.48 -12.10
N ASP A 46 7.12 -3.72 -12.00
CA ASP A 46 7.91 -4.96 -12.20
C ASP A 46 7.78 -5.53 -13.63
N GLY A 47 7.25 -4.73 -14.55
CA GLY A 47 6.96 -5.13 -15.92
C GLY A 47 5.57 -5.74 -16.13
N SER A 48 4.82 -6.03 -15.07
CA SER A 48 3.43 -6.46 -15.16
C SER A 48 2.45 -5.28 -15.16
N ASN A 49 1.30 -5.47 -15.81
CA ASN A 49 0.29 -4.42 -15.98
C ASN A 49 -1.12 -5.03 -15.96
N GLU A 50 -2.08 -4.25 -15.48
CA GLU A 50 -3.50 -4.57 -15.56
C GLU A 50 -4.30 -3.44 -16.20
N LEU A 51 -5.41 -3.83 -16.82
CA LEU A 51 -6.27 -2.94 -17.59
C LEU A 51 -7.74 -3.26 -17.32
N LEU A 52 -8.48 -2.24 -16.88
CA LEU A 52 -9.92 -2.27 -16.78
C LEU A 52 -10.53 -1.25 -17.74
N LEU A 53 -11.34 -1.74 -18.67
CA LEU A 53 -12.15 -0.91 -19.57
C LEU A 53 -13.54 -0.72 -18.95
N THR A 54 -14.05 0.50 -18.96
CA THR A 54 -15.43 0.78 -18.56
C THR A 54 -16.22 1.30 -19.75
N ALA A 55 -17.38 0.69 -19.98
CA ALA A 55 -18.30 1.07 -21.05
C ALA A 55 -19.41 2.04 -20.58
N THR A 56 -19.47 2.33 -19.28
CA THR A 56 -20.57 3.07 -18.65
C THR A 56 -20.04 4.31 -17.95
N LEU A 57 -20.83 5.39 -17.97
CA LEU A 57 -20.62 6.56 -17.11
C LEU A 57 -20.74 6.14 -15.65
N VAL A 58 -19.61 5.89 -15.01
CA VAL A 58 -19.53 5.69 -13.56
C VAL A 58 -19.07 7.00 -12.93
N VAL A 59 -19.81 7.46 -11.93
CA VAL A 59 -19.44 8.59 -11.09
C VAL A 59 -18.93 8.01 -9.77
N ASP A 60 -17.81 8.53 -9.28
CA ASP A 60 -17.18 8.17 -8.01
C ASP A 60 -17.00 6.65 -7.83
N GLN A 61 -15.82 6.13 -8.13
CA GLN A 61 -15.57 4.69 -8.12
C GLN A 61 -14.41 4.31 -7.19
N ILE A 62 -14.56 3.16 -6.55
CA ILE A 62 -13.46 2.48 -5.86
C ILE A 62 -13.18 1.19 -6.64
N VAL A 63 -11.92 1.01 -7.05
CA VAL A 63 -11.46 -0.17 -7.78
C VAL A 63 -10.34 -0.85 -7.00
N PHE A 64 -10.34 -2.18 -7.05
CA PHE A 64 -9.34 -3.01 -6.40
C PHE A 64 -8.58 -3.82 -7.43
N PHE A 65 -7.26 -3.86 -7.28
CA PHE A 65 -6.35 -4.74 -7.99
C PHE A 65 -5.50 -5.52 -6.98
N ASN A 66 -5.09 -6.74 -7.33
CA ASN A 66 -4.22 -7.56 -6.50
C ASN A 66 -3.00 -7.95 -7.32
N HIS A 67 -1.82 -7.80 -6.72
CA HIS A 67 -0.57 -8.20 -7.37
C HIS A 67 0.40 -8.78 -6.37
N THR A 68 1.28 -9.69 -6.80
CA THR A 68 2.28 -10.33 -5.93
C THR A 68 3.67 -10.05 -6.47
N TYR A 69 4.49 -9.38 -5.66
CA TYR A 69 5.88 -9.10 -5.98
C TYR A 69 6.78 -10.22 -5.48
N ARG A 70 7.74 -10.62 -6.31
CA ARG A 70 8.70 -11.71 -6.01
C ARG A 70 10.10 -11.22 -5.66
N GLU A 71 10.33 -9.92 -5.81
CA GLU A 71 11.64 -9.30 -5.64
C GLU A 71 11.52 -8.17 -4.60
N MET A 72 12.62 -7.92 -3.89
CA MET A 72 12.72 -6.94 -2.79
C MET A 72 13.17 -5.55 -3.28
N GLU A 73 12.76 -5.18 -4.49
CA GLU A 73 13.15 -3.92 -5.12
C GLU A 73 12.14 -2.81 -4.85
N SER A 74 12.48 -1.60 -5.30
CA SER A 74 11.57 -0.47 -5.29
C SER A 74 10.82 -0.39 -6.61
N PHE A 75 9.49 -0.42 -6.54
CA PHE A 75 8.61 -0.42 -7.70
C PHE A 75 7.85 0.89 -7.82
N ASN A 76 7.89 1.50 -9.02
CA ASN A 76 7.06 2.67 -9.33
C ASN A 76 5.69 2.21 -9.82
N VAL A 77 4.72 2.15 -8.92
CA VAL A 77 3.35 1.78 -9.25
C VAL A 77 2.65 2.97 -9.85
N THR A 78 2.20 2.85 -11.10
CA THR A 78 1.57 3.94 -11.83
C THR A 78 0.14 3.59 -12.22
N VAL A 79 -0.81 4.45 -11.87
CA VAL A 79 -2.22 4.35 -12.22
C VAL A 79 -2.56 5.44 -13.22
N ASN A 80 -3.09 5.03 -14.37
CA ASN A 80 -3.59 5.90 -15.42
C ASN A 80 -5.12 5.78 -15.50
N VAL A 81 -5.82 6.88 -15.24
CA VAL A 81 -7.27 6.97 -15.42
C VAL A 81 -7.54 7.87 -16.61
N SER A 82 -7.97 7.26 -17.72
CA SER A 82 -8.24 7.98 -18.96
C SER A 82 -9.72 8.28 -19.11
N THR A 83 -10.02 9.50 -19.56
CA THR A 83 -11.33 9.93 -20.05
C THR A 83 -11.27 10.08 -21.57
N SER A 84 -12.37 10.47 -22.21
CA SER A 84 -12.36 10.80 -23.64
C SER A 84 -11.52 12.05 -23.99
N GLN A 85 -11.10 12.84 -23.00
CA GLN A 85 -10.49 14.17 -23.21
C GLN A 85 -9.15 14.34 -22.51
N SER A 86 -8.88 13.56 -21.45
CA SER A 86 -7.72 13.73 -20.58
C SER A 86 -7.31 12.43 -19.91
N CYS A 87 -6.14 12.40 -19.28
CA CYS A 87 -5.68 11.31 -18.45
C CYS A 87 -5.12 11.86 -17.14
N ILE A 88 -5.49 11.24 -16.02
CA ILE A 88 -4.90 11.50 -14.71
C ILE A 88 -3.94 10.36 -14.40
N ILE A 89 -2.73 10.73 -14.00
CA ILE A 89 -1.67 9.78 -13.69
C ILE A 89 -1.29 9.98 -12.22
N VAL A 90 -1.27 8.88 -11.46
CA VAL A 90 -0.78 8.83 -10.08
C VAL A 90 0.33 7.81 -10.02
N THR A 91 1.46 8.17 -9.42
CA THR A 91 2.59 7.25 -9.22
C THR A 91 2.96 7.22 -7.75
N GLU A 92 3.04 6.03 -7.19
CA GLU A 92 3.48 5.77 -5.83
C GLU A 92 4.67 4.81 -5.85
N VAL A 93 5.65 5.05 -4.98
CA VAL A 93 6.78 4.15 -4.79
C VAL A 93 6.39 3.06 -3.80
N PHE A 94 6.61 1.81 -4.17
CA PHE A 94 6.31 0.67 -3.33
C PHE A 94 7.54 -0.21 -3.12
N ASN A 95 7.87 -0.46 -1.85
CA ASN A 95 9.00 -1.30 -1.44
C ASN A 95 8.45 -2.47 -0.61
N PRO A 96 8.43 -3.71 -1.14
CA PRO A 96 7.99 -4.87 -0.37
C PRO A 96 8.97 -5.19 0.77
N ILE A 97 8.42 -5.62 1.90
CA ILE A 97 9.16 -6.22 3.02
C ILE A 97 9.42 -7.69 2.68
N LEU A 98 10.68 -8.11 2.76
CA LEU A 98 11.06 -9.51 2.56
C LEU A 98 10.76 -10.36 3.78
N SER A 99 11.16 -9.90 4.97
CA SER A 99 10.96 -10.67 6.20
C SER A 99 10.81 -9.78 7.42
N VAL A 100 10.04 -10.27 8.39
CA VAL A 100 9.96 -9.70 9.75
C VAL A 100 10.41 -10.77 10.71
N THR A 101 11.49 -10.51 11.43
CA THR A 101 12.06 -11.45 12.42
C THR A 101 11.93 -10.87 13.82
N LEU A 102 11.34 -11.66 14.71
CA LEU A 102 11.31 -11.39 16.14
C LEU A 102 12.33 -12.28 16.86
N LYS A 103 13.27 -11.68 17.58
CA LYS A 103 14.20 -12.36 18.48
C LYS A 103 13.90 -11.95 19.91
N ALA A 104 13.17 -12.83 20.61
CA ALA A 104 12.98 -12.78 22.06
C ALA A 104 13.70 -13.99 22.66
N ARG A 105 14.99 -13.86 22.96
CA ARG A 105 15.74 -14.92 23.66
C ARG A 105 16.13 -14.43 25.04
N SER A 106 15.53 -15.04 26.07
CA SER A 106 16.15 -15.07 27.39
C SER A 106 16.81 -16.44 27.58
N PRO A 107 18.14 -16.52 27.78
CA PRO A 107 18.84 -17.80 27.94
C PRO A 107 18.41 -18.56 29.22
N LYS A 108 17.71 -17.90 30.16
CA LYS A 108 17.18 -18.48 31.41
C LYS A 108 15.92 -17.74 31.85
N ILE A 109 15.14 -18.33 32.76
CA ILE A 109 14.09 -17.60 33.48
C ILE A 109 14.74 -16.42 34.20
N LEU A 110 14.31 -15.21 33.86
CA LEU A 110 14.77 -13.99 34.52
C LEU A 110 14.08 -13.88 35.88
N LYS A 111 14.86 -13.67 36.95
CA LYS A 111 14.33 -13.37 38.28
C LYS A 111 14.20 -11.87 38.45
N THR A 112 13.16 -11.43 39.14
CA THR A 112 13.01 -10.01 39.46
C THR A 112 14.09 -9.55 40.47
N PRO A 113 14.69 -8.36 40.28
CA PRO A 113 14.58 -7.44 39.13
C PRO A 113 15.56 -7.81 38.01
N SER A 114 15.04 -8.00 36.78
CA SER A 114 15.85 -8.23 35.58
C SER A 114 15.16 -7.61 34.37
N GLN A 115 15.93 -7.25 33.35
CA GLN A 115 15.41 -6.72 32.08
C GLN A 115 15.44 -7.81 31.00
N ALA A 116 14.33 -7.94 30.26
CA ALA A 116 14.29 -8.73 29.04
C ALA A 116 14.58 -7.81 27.85
N VAL A 117 15.43 -8.26 26.93
CA VAL A 117 15.67 -7.57 25.66
C VAL A 117 14.91 -8.32 24.58
N VAL A 118 14.10 -7.58 23.83
CA VAL A 118 13.38 -8.08 22.67
C VAL A 118 13.81 -7.25 21.47
N MET A 119 14.13 -7.93 20.37
CA MET A 119 14.59 -7.31 19.14
C MET A 119 13.65 -7.72 18.01
N ALA A 120 13.18 -6.74 17.24
CA ALA A 120 12.58 -6.98 15.93
C ALA A 120 13.54 -6.48 14.87
N SER A 121 13.58 -7.17 13.73
CA SER A 121 14.28 -6.71 12.53
C SER A 121 13.39 -6.93 11.33
N VAL A 122 13.40 -5.95 10.43
CA VAL A 122 12.73 -6.02 9.13
C VAL A 122 13.82 -6.06 8.07
N GLU A 123 13.61 -6.87 7.05
CA GLU A 123 14.46 -6.95 5.87
C GLU A 123 13.65 -6.50 4.65
N GLY A 124 14.21 -5.60 3.83
CA GLY A 124 13.46 -4.92 2.77
C GLY A 124 12.49 -3.87 3.32
N GLY A 125 11.58 -3.40 2.47
CA GLY A 125 10.59 -2.39 2.83
C GLY A 125 11.06 -0.94 2.69
N PRO A 126 10.23 0.04 3.10
CA PRO A 126 10.62 1.44 3.18
C PRO A 126 11.61 1.69 4.32
N ASP A 127 12.38 2.79 4.25
CA ASP A 127 13.37 3.13 5.28
C ASP A 127 12.74 3.48 6.65
N ASP A 128 11.46 3.85 6.67
CA ASP A 128 10.70 4.18 7.88
C ASP A 128 9.69 3.07 8.18
N VAL A 129 10.08 2.12 9.03
CA VAL A 129 9.19 1.05 9.52
C VAL A 129 8.95 1.21 11.02
N GLY A 130 7.68 1.31 11.40
CA GLY A 130 7.26 1.36 12.80
C GLY A 130 7.01 -0.03 13.39
N PHE A 131 7.43 -0.25 14.63
CA PHE A 131 7.09 -1.45 15.40
C PHE A 131 6.03 -1.13 16.46
N VAL A 132 5.04 -2.01 16.58
CA VAL A 132 4.08 -2.01 17.70
C VAL A 132 4.36 -3.24 18.55
N TRP A 133 4.68 -3.00 19.82
CA TRP A 133 4.95 -4.04 20.80
C TRP A 133 3.72 -4.21 21.69
N ASN A 134 3.32 -5.46 21.91
CA ASN A 134 2.29 -5.83 22.88
C ASN A 134 2.84 -6.96 23.73
N PHE A 135 3.17 -6.67 25.00
CA PHE A 135 3.72 -7.67 25.92
C PHE A 135 2.63 -8.44 26.67
N SER A 136 1.35 -8.12 26.42
CA SER A 136 0.17 -8.77 26.99
C SER A 136 0.16 -8.81 28.53
N ASP A 137 0.93 -7.95 29.18
CA ASP A 137 0.89 -7.73 30.62
C ASP A 137 -0.06 -6.57 30.98
N LEU A 138 -0.30 -6.36 32.27
CA LEU A 138 -1.25 -5.35 32.76
C LEU A 138 -0.59 -3.95 32.90
N ILE A 139 0.62 -3.75 32.41
CA ILE A 139 1.39 -2.51 32.56
C ILE A 139 1.48 -1.84 31.18
N GLY A 140 1.18 -0.54 31.11
CA GLY A 140 1.07 0.17 29.83
C GLY A 140 2.33 0.04 28.96
N ASP A 141 2.15 -0.50 27.75
CA ASP A 141 3.22 -0.67 26.77
C ASP A 141 3.84 0.68 26.37
N THR A 142 5.18 0.75 26.30
CA THR A 142 5.89 1.93 25.80
C THR A 142 6.16 1.77 24.29
N ILE A 143 5.65 2.68 23.46
CA ILE A 143 5.97 2.73 22.03
C ILE A 143 7.40 3.23 21.86
N VAL A 144 8.30 2.41 21.32
CA VAL A 144 9.64 2.84 20.91
C VAL A 144 9.65 3.01 19.39
N LYS A 145 9.75 4.25 18.92
CA LYS A 145 10.09 4.55 17.53
C LYS A 145 11.61 4.52 17.41
N GLN A 146 12.14 3.78 16.43
CA GLN A 146 13.57 3.81 16.11
C GLN A 146 13.82 4.79 14.97
#